data_AF-A0A418SLZ1-F1
#
_entry.id   AF-A0A418SLZ1-F1
#
_cell.length_a   1.000
_cell.length_b   1.000
_cell.length_c   1.000
_cell.angle_alpha   90.00
_cell.angle_beta   90.00
_cell.angle_gamma   90.00
#
_symmetry.space_group_name_H-M   'P 1'
#
loop_
_entity.id
_entity.type
_entity.pdbx_description
1 polymer ?
#
loop_
_entity_poly.entity_id
_entity_poly.type
_entity_poly.pdbx_seq_one_letter_code
_entity_poly.pdbx_strand_id
1 'polypeptide(L)'
;MSANAKCWCPRFKGPHHGCRWYSLPMPCSEIGKGRRILAAPVLSRQLKPAGKPCFNGERICSEARFPVTIWHIHMLNARHGLTHVLPDIRLAAREAVAAASSHAELPDFDLVIKAQPGGGIPAWGVGGRAPSPGLIEITVDPARFAAPLLIRTLVHEFHHLLRWDGPGYGNSLGEALVSEGLAGHFTLQVLGGKPDPWDAVKPAARVARAAMNKWARLDYNHAHWFFGSGELRRWTGYGLGHMLITEHLSRFPDMDAVKLAYVKAEEFRPAMRRLAGAEAAAGDDPAEDGAGEADADADPAPDAADEDSAAPEQQHAGGEVTAKESGAEAAGTSESGPAEDKKG
;
A
#
# COMPACT_ATOMS: atom_id res chain seq x y z
N MET A 1 19.70 32.15 49.16
CA MET A 1 20.84 31.46 48.53
C MET A 1 20.33 30.80 47.24
N SER A 2 20.21 31.56 46.14
CA SER A 2 21.07 31.49 44.94
C SER A 2 21.35 30.05 44.48
N ALA A 3 20.62 29.51 43.50
CA ALA A 3 20.71 29.73 42.04
C ALA A 3 21.99 29.16 41.40
N ASN A 4 21.84 28.14 40.56
CA ASN A 4 22.53 28.04 39.25
C ASN A 4 22.10 26.79 38.47
N ALA A 5 21.22 26.97 37.49
CA ALA A 5 21.17 26.12 36.31
C ALA A 5 21.68 26.98 35.14
N LYS A 6 22.88 26.68 34.64
CA LYS A 6 23.47 27.35 33.48
C LYS A 6 23.00 26.65 32.21
N CYS A 7 22.11 27.31 31.47
CA CYS A 7 21.89 27.04 30.05
C CYS A 7 23.09 27.54 29.26
N TRP A 8 23.58 26.72 28.32
CA TRP A 8 24.58 27.10 27.34
C TRP A 8 23.88 27.27 25.99
N CYS A 9 23.95 28.47 25.43
CA CYS A 9 23.39 28.81 24.12
C CYS A 9 24.52 29.45 23.29
N PRO A 10 24.76 29.02 22.04
CA PRO A 10 25.80 29.59 21.20
C PRO A 10 25.36 30.94 20.60
N ARG A 11 26.34 31.84 20.58
CA ARG A 11 26.23 33.28 20.31
C ARG A 11 26.26 33.54 18.81
N PHE A 12 25.13 33.93 18.21
CA PHE A 12 25.09 34.54 16.88
C PHE A 12 25.45 36.03 16.95
N LYS A 13 26.37 36.47 16.09
CA LYS A 13 26.72 37.87 15.85
C LYS A 13 25.97 38.38 14.62
N GLY A 14 25.22 39.47 14.76
CA GLY A 14 24.65 40.26 13.65
C GLY A 14 24.59 41.74 14.07
N PRO A 15 24.77 42.70 13.15
CA PRO A 15 25.05 44.09 13.52
C PRO A 15 23.81 45.00 13.61
N HIS A 16 24.02 46.05 14.40
CA HIS A 16 23.24 47.25 14.73
C HIS A 16 22.34 47.87 13.66
N HIS A 17 21.11 48.24 14.06
CA HIS A 17 20.44 49.55 13.98
C HIS A 17 19.21 49.47 14.90
N GLY A 18 19.04 50.20 16.00
CA GLY A 18 18.76 51.63 16.11
C GLY A 18 17.48 51.82 16.95
N CYS A 19 17.61 52.37 18.15
CA CYS A 19 16.59 52.49 19.20
C CYS A 19 15.36 53.37 18.84
N ARG A 20 14.17 53.02 19.36
CA ARG A 20 13.21 54.01 19.89
C ARG A 20 12.34 53.40 20.99
N TRP A 21 12.35 54.09 22.13
CA TRP A 21 11.55 53.87 23.33
C TRP A 21 10.15 54.46 23.18
N TYR A 22 9.12 53.85 23.75
CA TYR A 22 8.06 54.53 24.52
C TYR A 22 7.30 53.52 25.41
N SER A 23 7.11 53.91 26.67
CA SER A 23 6.46 53.17 27.75
C SER A 23 4.98 53.58 27.92
N LEU A 24 4.24 52.73 28.64
CA LEU A 24 2.98 52.96 29.40
C LEU A 24 1.64 52.67 28.66
N PRO A 25 0.50 52.51 29.37
CA PRO A 25 0.02 51.23 29.90
C PRO A 25 -1.46 50.93 29.51
N MET A 26 -1.95 49.72 29.72
CA MET A 26 -3.38 49.38 29.53
C MET A 26 -4.14 49.46 30.87
N PRO A 27 -5.33 50.09 30.93
CA PRO A 27 -6.10 50.25 32.16
C PRO A 27 -7.13 49.13 32.37
N CYS A 28 -7.51 48.98 33.64
CA CYS A 28 -8.64 48.20 34.14
C CYS A 28 -9.75 49.18 34.54
N SER A 29 -11.00 48.99 34.08
CA SER A 29 -12.21 49.51 34.75
C SER A 29 -13.51 48.92 34.17
N GLU A 30 -14.43 48.66 35.09
CA GLU A 30 -15.78 48.10 34.99
C GLU A 30 -16.77 48.92 34.15
N ILE A 31 -17.91 48.31 33.77
CA ILE A 31 -19.29 48.85 33.85
C ILE A 31 -20.28 47.70 33.63
N GLY A 32 -21.26 47.55 34.54
CA GLY A 32 -22.37 46.60 34.43
C GLY A 32 -23.66 47.20 33.86
N LYS A 33 -24.62 46.32 33.49
CA LYS A 33 -26.08 46.36 33.81
C LYS A 33 -26.91 45.51 32.82
N GLY A 34 -27.39 44.38 33.34
CA GLY A 34 -28.72 43.76 33.21
C GLY A 34 -29.58 43.87 31.93
N ARG A 35 -30.01 42.70 31.43
CA ARG A 35 -31.41 42.43 31.02
C ARG A 35 -31.79 40.99 31.39
N ARG A 36 -32.99 40.84 31.99
CA ARG A 36 -33.64 39.59 32.42
C ARG A 36 -34.22 38.83 31.22
N ILE A 37 -34.08 37.51 31.18
CA ILE A 37 -35.07 36.58 30.60
C ILE A 37 -35.18 35.33 31.50
N LEU A 38 -36.34 35.21 32.15
CA LEU A 38 -37.12 34.06 32.65
C LEU A 38 -36.45 32.68 32.91
N ALA A 39 -36.53 32.22 34.18
CA ALA A 39 -36.51 30.81 34.62
C ALA A 39 -37.93 30.20 34.50
N ALA A 40 -38.22 28.89 34.38
CA ALA A 40 -37.74 27.64 35.02
C ALA A 40 -38.31 26.43 34.19
N PRO A 41 -38.17 25.11 34.54
CA PRO A 41 -37.62 24.52 35.76
C PRO A 41 -36.58 23.39 35.57
N VAL A 42 -35.76 23.23 36.60
CA VAL A 42 -34.80 22.15 36.82
C VAL A 42 -35.54 20.93 37.38
N LEU A 43 -35.50 19.80 36.66
CA LEU A 43 -35.88 18.51 37.20
C LEU A 43 -34.66 17.84 37.84
N SER A 44 -34.74 17.66 39.14
CA SER A 44 -33.83 16.86 39.96
C SER A 44 -33.88 15.39 39.53
N ARG A 45 -32.72 14.79 39.24
CA ARG A 45 -32.50 13.35 39.45
C ARG A 45 -31.17 13.12 40.15
N GLN A 46 -31.30 12.53 41.34
CA GLN A 46 -30.24 12.08 42.22
C GLN A 46 -29.37 11.02 41.52
N LEU A 47 -28.06 11.26 41.45
CA LEU A 47 -27.07 10.22 41.18
C LEU A 47 -26.71 9.53 42.51
N LYS A 48 -27.04 8.24 42.62
CA LYS A 48 -26.57 7.37 43.71
C LYS A 48 -25.10 6.97 43.46
N PRO A 49 -24.26 6.84 44.50
CA PRO A 49 -22.89 6.36 44.33
C PRO A 49 -22.77 4.83 44.50
N ALA A 50 -21.62 4.34 44.01
CA ALA A 50 -20.93 3.08 44.30
C ALA A 50 -21.18 1.87 43.38
N GLY A 51 -20.17 1.60 42.55
CA GLY A 51 -19.72 0.25 42.22
C GLY A 51 -18.24 0.12 42.63
N LYS A 52 -17.95 -0.83 43.53
CA LYS A 52 -16.62 -1.12 44.10
C LYS A 52 -15.63 -1.65 43.03
N PRO A 53 -14.30 -1.58 43.26
CA PRO A 53 -13.33 -2.22 42.39
C PRO A 53 -13.43 -3.75 42.52
N CYS A 54 -13.51 -4.45 41.39
CA CYS A 54 -13.42 -5.90 41.34
C CYS A 54 -11.98 -6.32 41.67
N PHE A 55 -11.81 -6.97 42.82
CA PHE A 55 -10.63 -7.77 43.17
C PHE A 55 -10.93 -9.24 42.81
N ASN A 56 -9.93 -9.92 42.27
CA ASN A 56 -9.86 -11.32 41.83
C ASN A 56 -10.52 -11.69 40.49
N GLY A 57 -9.73 -12.34 39.63
CA GLY A 57 -10.19 -13.14 38.49
C GLY A 57 -9.51 -12.74 37.19
N GLU A 58 -8.74 -13.66 36.62
CA GLU A 58 -8.08 -13.56 35.33
C GLU A 58 -8.90 -12.82 34.26
N ARG A 59 -8.39 -11.66 33.83
CA ARG A 59 -8.51 -11.26 32.44
C ARG A 59 -7.11 -10.98 31.94
N ILE A 60 -6.53 -12.02 31.36
CA ILE A 60 -5.52 -11.86 30.33
C ILE A 60 -6.23 -11.04 29.25
N CYS A 61 -6.00 -9.73 29.23
CA CYS A 61 -6.17 -8.97 28.00
C CYS A 61 -5.13 -9.57 27.04
N SER A 62 -5.52 -10.60 26.29
CA SER A 62 -4.77 -11.01 25.13
C SER A 62 -4.94 -9.90 24.11
N GLU A 63 -4.15 -8.83 24.27
CA GLU A 63 -3.71 -8.08 23.11
C GLU A 63 -3.14 -9.15 22.19
N ALA A 64 -3.80 -9.38 21.05
CA ALA A 64 -3.27 -10.23 20.01
C ALA A 64 -1.95 -9.58 19.57
N ARG A 65 -0.85 -9.96 20.23
CA ARG A 65 0.48 -9.68 19.75
C ARG A 65 0.66 -10.58 18.55
N PHE A 66 0.43 -10.00 17.38
CA PHE A 66 0.86 -10.57 16.14
C PHE A 66 2.34 -10.97 16.26
N PRO A 67 2.74 -12.14 15.73
CA PRO A 67 4.14 -12.50 15.67
C PRO A 67 4.92 -11.36 15.01
N VAL A 68 6.13 -11.11 15.51
CA VAL A 68 6.96 -10.02 14.98
C VAL A 68 7.36 -10.40 13.56
N THR A 69 6.87 -9.67 12.56
CA THR A 69 7.29 -9.84 11.16
C THR A 69 8.79 -9.60 11.02
N ILE A 70 9.49 -10.57 10.45
CA ILE A 70 10.91 -10.47 10.12
C ILE A 70 11.01 -9.96 8.68
N TRP A 71 11.77 -8.88 8.49
CA TRP A 71 11.99 -8.34 7.15
C TRP A 71 13.39 -7.76 6.98
N HIS A 72 13.89 -7.84 5.76
CA HIS A 72 15.19 -7.30 5.38
C HIS A 72 15.04 -6.24 4.30
N ILE A 73 15.80 -5.15 4.41
CA ILE A 73 15.81 -4.08 3.42
C ILE A 73 17.12 -4.06 2.65
N HIS A 74 17.01 -4.21 1.33
CA HIS A 74 18.10 -4.26 0.37
C HIS A 74 18.11 -2.96 -0.44
N MET A 75 19.09 -2.10 -0.17
CA MET A 75 19.25 -0.84 -0.89
C MET A 75 20.20 -1.04 -2.06
N LEU A 76 19.70 -1.00 -3.30
CA LEU A 76 20.52 -1.08 -4.50
C LEU A 76 21.20 0.28 -4.77
N ASN A 77 22.20 0.61 -3.96
CA ASN A 77 22.84 1.93 -3.94
C ASN A 77 24.32 1.93 -4.40
N ALA A 78 24.75 0.93 -5.19
CA ALA A 78 26.13 0.83 -5.65
C ALA A 78 26.62 2.06 -6.44
N ARG A 79 25.70 2.79 -7.09
CA ARG A 79 25.98 4.05 -7.82
C ARG A 79 25.49 5.31 -7.09
N HIS A 80 25.27 5.22 -5.79
CA HIS A 80 24.91 6.35 -4.92
C HIS A 80 23.58 7.06 -5.23
N GLY A 81 22.73 6.50 -6.09
CA GLY A 81 21.46 7.10 -6.49
C GLY A 81 20.47 7.31 -5.34
N LEU A 82 20.54 6.50 -4.27
CA LEU A 82 19.70 6.63 -3.08
C LEU A 82 20.37 7.40 -1.95
N THR A 83 21.68 7.69 -2.02
CA THR A 83 22.50 8.13 -0.87
C THR A 83 21.87 9.28 -0.08
N HIS A 84 21.29 10.27 -0.76
CA HIS A 84 20.70 11.44 -0.13
C HIS A 84 19.37 11.17 0.59
N VAL A 85 18.65 10.12 0.20
CA VAL A 85 17.32 9.76 0.72
C VAL A 85 17.34 8.47 1.57
N LEU A 86 18.50 7.82 1.70
CA LEU A 86 18.65 6.56 2.44
C LEU A 86 18.07 6.59 3.88
N PRO A 87 18.35 7.61 4.71
CA PRO A 87 17.81 7.66 6.07
C PRO A 87 16.28 7.74 6.08
N ASP A 88 15.71 8.53 5.16
CA ASP A 88 14.28 8.76 5.06
C ASP A 88 13.55 7.52 4.54
N ILE A 89 14.11 6.80 3.57
CA ILE A 89 13.57 5.52 3.10
C ILE A 89 13.52 4.50 4.24
N ARG A 90 14.59 4.40 5.05
CA ARG A 90 14.62 3.47 6.20
C ARG A 90 13.58 3.83 7.25
N LEU A 91 13.37 5.12 7.50
CA LEU A 91 12.35 5.59 8.42
C LEU A 91 10.95 5.29 7.88
N ALA A 92 10.66 5.69 6.65
CA ALA A 92 9.40 5.46 5.96
C ALA A 92 9.04 3.97 5.89
N ALA A 93 10.00 3.09 5.58
CA ALA A 93 9.77 1.64 5.55
C ALA A 93 9.35 1.10 6.92
N ARG A 94 10.02 1.53 8.00
CA ARG A 94 9.63 1.13 9.38
C ARG A 94 8.26 1.65 9.76
N GLU A 95 7.94 2.90 9.40
CA GLU A 95 6.63 3.50 9.65
C GLU A 95 5.53 2.75 8.88
N ALA A 96 5.77 2.39 7.62
CA ALA A 96 4.82 1.62 6.81
C ALA A 96 4.57 0.23 7.42
N VAL A 97 5.63 -0.49 7.81
CA VAL A 97 5.49 -1.80 8.46
C VAL A 97 4.72 -1.67 9.76
N ALA A 98 5.07 -0.71 10.63
CA ALA A 98 4.36 -0.51 11.90
C ALA A 98 2.88 -0.17 11.70
N ALA A 99 2.57 0.68 10.70
CA ALA A 99 1.20 1.02 10.36
C ALA A 99 0.42 -0.21 9.88
N ALA A 100 0.94 -0.96 8.91
CA ALA A 100 0.27 -2.14 8.37
C ALA A 100 0.16 -3.29 9.39
N SER A 101 1.19 -3.53 10.21
CA SER A 101 1.16 -4.54 11.29
C SER A 101 0.13 -4.25 12.39
N SER A 102 -0.39 -3.02 12.47
CA SER A 102 -1.51 -2.70 13.38
C SER A 102 -2.86 -3.21 12.87
N HIS A 103 -2.93 -3.62 11.59
CA HIS A 103 -4.15 -4.09 10.92
C HIS A 103 -4.06 -5.53 10.43
N ALA A 104 -2.86 -6.05 10.15
CA ALA A 104 -2.65 -7.38 9.58
C ALA A 104 -1.37 -8.06 10.11
N GLU A 105 -1.38 -9.39 10.14
CA GLU A 105 -0.16 -10.20 10.30
C GLU A 105 0.59 -10.22 8.97
N LEU A 106 1.61 -9.36 8.81
CA LEU A 106 2.43 -9.37 7.61
C LEU A 106 3.33 -10.62 7.61
N PRO A 107 3.41 -11.38 6.50
CA PRO A 107 4.36 -12.46 6.35
C PRO A 107 5.78 -11.89 6.33
N ASP A 108 6.77 -12.74 6.60
CA ASP A 108 8.17 -12.37 6.48
C ASP A 108 8.52 -12.04 5.01
N PHE A 109 9.34 -11.01 4.79
CA PHE A 109 9.61 -10.53 3.44
C PHE A 109 10.95 -9.81 3.26
N ASP A 110 11.41 -9.79 2.02
CA ASP A 110 12.50 -8.95 1.54
C ASP A 110 11.95 -7.70 0.84
N LEU A 111 12.51 -6.54 1.19
CA LEU A 111 12.22 -5.26 0.57
C LEU A 111 13.42 -4.78 -0.23
N VAL A 112 13.30 -4.77 -1.55
CA VAL A 112 14.34 -4.27 -2.46
C VAL A 112 14.00 -2.86 -2.92
N ILE A 113 14.90 -1.90 -2.68
CA ILE A 113 14.74 -0.51 -3.12
C ILE A 113 15.78 -0.19 -4.19
N LYS A 114 15.34 0.27 -5.36
CA LYS A 114 16.21 0.73 -6.45
C LYS A 114 15.98 2.19 -6.81
N ALA A 115 17.07 2.91 -7.08
CA ALA A 115 17.00 4.25 -7.64
C ALA A 115 16.82 4.19 -9.16
N GLN A 116 15.86 4.93 -9.67
CA GLN A 116 15.69 5.17 -11.11
C GLN A 116 15.25 6.63 -11.30
N PRO A 117 16.14 7.54 -11.76
CA PRO A 117 15.76 8.90 -12.09
C PRO A 117 14.62 8.92 -13.12
N GLY A 118 13.56 9.69 -12.86
CA GLY A 118 12.34 9.69 -13.67
C GLY A 118 11.50 8.40 -13.60
N GLY A 119 11.89 7.43 -12.77
CA GLY A 119 11.15 6.19 -12.55
C GLY A 119 10.02 6.33 -11.53
N GLY A 120 9.29 5.22 -11.32
CA GLY A 120 8.07 5.22 -10.53
C GLY A 120 6.88 5.83 -11.29
N ILE A 121 5.79 6.11 -10.58
CA ILE A 121 4.59 6.69 -11.20
C ILE A 121 4.84 8.19 -11.46
N PRO A 122 4.55 8.72 -12.67
CA PRO A 122 4.71 10.15 -12.97
C PRO A 122 4.01 11.03 -11.93
N ALA A 123 4.68 12.11 -11.50
CA ALA A 123 4.27 13.00 -10.40
C ALA A 123 4.22 12.38 -8.98
N TRP A 124 4.26 11.04 -8.85
CA TRP A 124 4.34 10.33 -7.57
C TRP A 124 5.78 10.02 -7.16
N GLY A 125 6.66 9.75 -8.13
CA GLY A 125 8.10 9.50 -7.91
C GLY A 125 8.43 8.16 -7.22
N VAL A 126 7.43 7.34 -6.92
CA VAL A 126 7.59 6.00 -6.34
C VAL A 126 6.70 5.03 -7.12
N GLY A 127 7.19 3.82 -7.36
CA GLY A 127 6.41 2.70 -7.88
C GLY A 127 6.76 1.43 -7.13
N GLY A 128 5.79 0.53 -6.97
CA GLY A 128 5.94 -0.73 -6.24
C GLY A 128 5.44 -1.92 -7.04
N ARG A 129 5.93 -3.11 -6.66
CA ARG A 129 5.37 -4.39 -7.06
C ARG A 129 5.76 -5.49 -6.06
N ALA A 130 4.92 -6.50 -5.93
CA ALA A 130 5.22 -7.74 -5.21
C ALA A 130 5.30 -8.93 -6.20
N PRO A 131 6.46 -9.21 -6.82
CA PRO A 131 6.57 -10.17 -7.93
C PRO A 131 6.37 -11.63 -7.55
N SER A 132 6.57 -11.98 -6.28
CA SER A 132 6.51 -13.33 -5.74
C SER A 132 6.20 -13.31 -4.24
N PRO A 133 5.85 -14.46 -3.63
CA PRO A 133 5.72 -14.54 -2.18
C PRO A 133 6.97 -14.02 -1.47
N GLY A 134 6.78 -13.22 -0.42
CA GLY A 134 7.85 -12.70 0.42
C GLY A 134 8.78 -11.66 -0.23
N LEU A 135 8.45 -11.09 -1.39
CA LEU A 135 9.30 -10.08 -2.04
C LEU A 135 8.50 -8.84 -2.44
N ILE A 136 9.00 -7.67 -2.04
CA ILE A 136 8.56 -6.36 -2.55
C ILE A 136 9.74 -5.67 -3.24
N GLU A 137 9.48 -5.12 -4.42
CA GLU A 137 10.40 -4.26 -5.16
C GLU A 137 9.83 -2.85 -5.27
N ILE A 138 10.60 -1.85 -4.83
CA ILE A 138 10.25 -0.44 -4.96
C ILE A 138 11.26 0.27 -5.86
N THR A 139 10.72 1.03 -6.80
CA THR A 139 11.46 1.99 -7.63
C THR A 139 11.23 3.39 -7.08
N VAL A 140 12.32 4.12 -6.82
CA VAL A 140 12.27 5.51 -6.33
C VAL A 140 12.97 6.42 -7.33
N ASP A 141 12.32 7.50 -7.73
CA ASP A 141 12.97 8.70 -8.27
C ASP A 141 13.50 9.53 -7.10
N PRO A 142 14.82 9.57 -6.86
CA PRO A 142 15.39 10.27 -5.71
C PRO A 142 15.10 11.78 -5.73
N ALA A 143 14.93 12.38 -6.91
CA ALA A 143 14.65 13.81 -7.05
C ALA A 143 13.21 14.18 -6.68
N ARG A 144 12.31 13.19 -6.66
CA ARG A 144 10.88 13.35 -6.35
C ARG A 144 10.47 12.59 -5.09
N PHE A 145 11.44 12.06 -4.34
CA PHE A 145 11.16 11.26 -3.17
C PHE A 145 10.37 12.04 -2.12
N ALA A 146 9.30 11.44 -1.63
CA ALA A 146 8.53 11.91 -0.49
C ALA A 146 8.17 10.72 0.40
N ALA A 147 8.55 10.78 1.67
CA ALA A 147 8.30 9.70 2.63
C ALA A 147 6.82 9.26 2.70
N PRO A 148 5.82 10.17 2.72
CA PRO A 148 4.41 9.77 2.73
C PRO A 148 3.99 8.96 1.50
N LEU A 149 4.56 9.25 0.32
CA LEU A 149 4.24 8.52 -0.90
C LEU A 149 4.88 7.13 -0.89
N LEU A 150 6.10 7.00 -0.37
CA LEU A 150 6.71 5.69 -0.15
C LEU A 150 5.93 4.84 0.84
N ILE A 151 5.54 5.41 2.00
CA ILE A 151 4.72 4.71 3.00
C ILE A 151 3.46 4.18 2.35
N ARG A 152 2.79 5.03 1.59
CA ARG A 152 1.55 4.70 0.92
C ARG A 152 1.70 3.61 -0.12
N THR A 153 2.72 3.69 -0.97
CA THR A 153 3.04 2.61 -1.93
C THR A 153 3.39 1.31 -1.21
N LEU A 154 4.16 1.34 -0.12
CA LEU A 154 4.47 0.12 0.65
C LEU A 154 3.23 -0.53 1.24
N VAL A 155 2.31 0.25 1.79
CA VAL A 155 1.04 -0.29 2.32
C VAL A 155 0.24 -0.99 1.22
N HIS A 156 0.18 -0.43 0.00
CA HIS A 156 -0.41 -1.11 -1.15
C HIS A 156 0.26 -2.47 -1.42
N GLU A 157 1.59 -2.49 -1.51
CA GLU A 157 2.35 -3.73 -1.78
C GLU A 157 2.26 -4.77 -0.65
N PHE A 158 2.09 -4.35 0.61
CA PHE A 158 1.89 -5.27 1.73
C PHE A 158 0.58 -6.06 1.59
N HIS A 159 -0.45 -5.50 0.96
CA HIS A 159 -1.65 -6.28 0.66
C HIS A 159 -1.36 -7.40 -0.34
N HIS A 160 -0.58 -7.12 -1.38
CA HIS A 160 -0.15 -8.14 -2.32
C HIS A 160 0.68 -9.24 -1.64
N LEU A 161 1.53 -8.90 -0.66
CA LEU A 161 2.21 -9.91 0.17
C LEU A 161 1.22 -10.83 0.90
N LEU A 162 0.23 -10.28 1.60
CA LEU A 162 -0.80 -11.08 2.28
C LEU A 162 -1.53 -12.00 1.29
N ARG A 163 -1.83 -11.47 0.11
CA ARG A 163 -2.57 -12.20 -0.93
C ARG A 163 -1.74 -13.32 -1.56
N TRP A 164 -0.40 -13.20 -1.59
CA TRP A 164 0.51 -14.28 -2.01
C TRP A 164 0.40 -15.54 -1.15
N ASP A 165 0.04 -15.41 0.13
CA ASP A 165 -0.24 -16.56 1.02
C ASP A 165 -1.65 -17.16 0.82
N GLY A 166 -2.45 -16.57 -0.08
CA GLY A 166 -3.76 -17.06 -0.49
C GLY A 166 -3.78 -17.43 -1.98
N PRO A 167 -4.67 -16.83 -2.79
CA PRO A 167 -4.77 -17.15 -4.22
C PRO A 167 -3.63 -16.56 -5.08
N GLY A 168 -2.77 -15.69 -4.51
CA GLY A 168 -1.79 -14.93 -5.27
C GLY A 168 -2.40 -13.75 -6.05
N TYR A 169 -1.53 -13.03 -6.76
CA TYR A 169 -1.94 -11.91 -7.61
C TYR A 169 -2.94 -12.36 -8.72
N GLY A 170 -2.70 -13.55 -9.25
CA GLY A 170 -3.51 -14.22 -10.26
C GLY A 170 -3.09 -13.96 -11.71
N ASN A 171 -3.69 -14.73 -12.62
CA ASN A 171 -3.30 -14.79 -14.04
C ASN A 171 -4.44 -14.36 -14.98
N SER A 172 -5.65 -14.15 -14.45
CA SER A 172 -6.80 -13.66 -15.20
C SER A 172 -7.09 -12.19 -14.91
N LEU A 173 -7.85 -11.53 -15.80
CA LEU A 173 -8.29 -10.16 -15.60
C LEU A 173 -9.07 -9.99 -14.28
N GLY A 174 -9.97 -10.92 -13.97
CA GLY A 174 -10.78 -10.87 -12.75
C GLY A 174 -9.92 -10.96 -11.49
N GLU A 175 -8.87 -11.79 -11.51
CA GLU A 175 -7.93 -11.87 -10.39
C GLU A 175 -7.12 -10.59 -10.23
N ALA A 176 -6.59 -10.02 -11.31
CA ALA A 176 -5.84 -8.76 -11.26
C ALA A 176 -6.69 -7.59 -10.74
N LEU A 177 -7.96 -7.48 -11.19
CA LEU A 177 -8.89 -6.45 -10.71
C LEU A 177 -9.16 -6.58 -9.20
N VAL A 178 -9.33 -7.81 -8.71
CA VAL A 178 -9.54 -8.06 -7.28
C VAL A 178 -8.27 -7.75 -6.49
N SER A 179 -7.11 -8.18 -6.98
CA SER A 179 -5.81 -7.94 -6.32
C SER A 179 -5.53 -6.45 -6.17
N GLU A 180 -5.60 -5.67 -7.26
CA GLU A 180 -5.36 -4.22 -7.19
C GLU A 180 -6.43 -3.49 -6.40
N GLY A 181 -7.71 -3.87 -6.55
CA GLY A 181 -8.80 -3.28 -5.80
C GLY A 181 -8.64 -3.47 -4.29
N LEU A 182 -8.29 -4.68 -3.85
CA LEU A 182 -8.09 -4.96 -2.43
C LEU A 182 -6.88 -4.21 -1.87
N ALA A 183 -5.79 -4.09 -2.63
CA ALA A 183 -4.61 -3.35 -2.23
C ALA A 183 -4.88 -1.85 -2.04
N GLY A 184 -5.66 -1.24 -2.95
CA GLY A 184 -6.13 0.15 -2.78
C GLY A 184 -7.02 0.33 -1.55
N HIS A 185 -7.94 -0.61 -1.31
CA HIS A 185 -8.79 -0.57 -0.10
C HIS A 185 -8.01 -0.79 1.20
N PHE A 186 -6.99 -1.65 1.20
CA PHE A 186 -6.11 -1.84 2.35
C PHE A 186 -5.32 -0.56 2.67
N THR A 187 -4.87 0.15 1.64
CA THR A 187 -4.23 1.46 1.79
C THR A 187 -5.13 2.46 2.52
N LEU A 188 -6.42 2.49 2.18
CA LEU A 188 -7.42 3.32 2.88
C LEU A 188 -7.73 2.82 4.29
N GLN A 189 -7.76 1.51 4.51
CA GLN A 189 -7.98 0.91 5.82
C GLN A 189 -6.87 1.30 6.82
N VAL A 190 -5.61 1.30 6.38
CA VAL A 190 -4.44 1.58 7.22
C VAL A 190 -4.17 3.08 7.37
N LEU A 191 -4.21 3.84 6.26
CA LEU A 191 -3.77 5.25 6.25
C LEU A 191 -4.93 6.25 6.23
N GLY A 192 -6.15 5.78 5.95
CA GLY A 192 -7.29 6.64 5.71
C GLY A 192 -7.12 7.55 4.48
N GLY A 193 -7.82 8.68 4.51
CA GLY A 193 -7.74 9.71 3.47
C GLY A 193 -8.58 9.38 2.24
N LYS A 194 -8.15 9.90 1.09
CA LYS A 194 -8.81 9.70 -0.21
C LYS A 194 -8.19 8.52 -0.95
N PRO A 195 -8.92 7.86 -1.87
CA PRO A 195 -8.34 6.90 -2.81
C PRO A 195 -7.19 7.50 -3.60
N ASP A 196 -6.25 6.66 -4.04
CA ASP A 196 -5.16 7.10 -4.89
C ASP A 196 -5.66 7.57 -6.25
N PRO A 197 -4.89 8.42 -6.98
CA PRO A 197 -5.34 8.98 -8.24
C PRO A 197 -5.80 7.93 -9.26
N TRP A 198 -5.17 6.75 -9.26
CA TRP A 198 -5.55 5.62 -10.11
C TRP A 198 -6.81 4.89 -9.61
N ASP A 199 -6.98 4.71 -8.30
CA ASP A 199 -8.18 4.09 -7.70
C ASP A 199 -9.42 5.01 -7.77
N ALA A 200 -9.20 6.32 -7.86
CA ALA A 200 -10.25 7.32 -8.02
C ALA A 200 -10.75 7.44 -9.46
N VAL A 201 -10.10 6.81 -10.45
CA VAL A 201 -10.56 6.83 -11.84
C VAL A 201 -11.91 6.14 -11.94
N LYS A 202 -12.91 6.85 -12.50
CA LYS A 202 -14.20 6.26 -12.85
C LYS A 202 -14.12 5.64 -14.24
N PRO A 203 -14.28 4.32 -14.39
CA PRO A 203 -14.38 3.66 -15.69
C PRO A 203 -15.61 4.14 -16.47
N ALA A 204 -15.56 4.06 -17.79
CA ALA A 204 -16.73 4.31 -18.63
C ALA A 204 -17.79 3.21 -18.46
N ALA A 205 -19.06 3.53 -18.76
CA ALA A 205 -20.25 2.70 -18.50
C ALA A 205 -20.32 1.35 -19.25
N ARG A 206 -19.28 0.93 -19.98
CA ARG A 206 -19.22 -0.37 -20.65
C ARG A 206 -18.05 -1.23 -20.17
N VAL A 207 -17.19 -0.67 -19.33
CA VAL A 207 -15.96 -1.32 -18.90
C VAL A 207 -16.28 -2.49 -17.96
N ALA A 208 -17.24 -2.36 -17.04
CA ALA A 208 -17.57 -3.47 -16.14
C ALA A 208 -18.15 -4.67 -16.93
N ARG A 209 -18.96 -4.42 -17.95
CA ARG A 209 -19.42 -5.48 -18.87
C ARG A 209 -18.28 -6.12 -19.65
N ALA A 210 -17.35 -5.33 -20.19
CA ALA A 210 -16.19 -5.86 -20.90
C ALA A 210 -15.31 -6.73 -19.96
N ALA A 211 -15.10 -6.28 -18.72
CA ALA A 211 -14.38 -7.02 -17.70
C ALA A 211 -15.09 -8.33 -17.34
N MET A 212 -16.43 -8.32 -17.21
CA MET A 212 -17.21 -9.54 -17.00
C MET A 212 -17.03 -10.58 -18.10
N ASN A 213 -17.03 -10.14 -19.37
CA ASN A 213 -16.85 -11.03 -20.51
C ASN A 213 -15.43 -11.62 -20.57
N LYS A 214 -14.44 -10.88 -20.05
CA LYS A 214 -13.03 -11.29 -20.03
C LYS A 214 -12.57 -11.80 -18.66
N TRP A 215 -13.48 -12.01 -17.71
CA TRP A 215 -13.18 -12.27 -16.30
C TRP A 215 -12.14 -13.37 -16.09
N ALA A 216 -12.33 -14.52 -16.74
CA ALA A 216 -11.45 -15.69 -16.60
C ALA A 216 -10.41 -15.80 -17.73
N ARG A 217 -10.21 -14.76 -18.55
CA ARG A 217 -9.24 -14.79 -19.65
C ARG A 217 -7.83 -14.66 -19.09
N LEU A 218 -7.00 -15.67 -19.37
CA LEU A 218 -5.59 -15.71 -18.98
C LEU A 218 -4.68 -14.93 -19.93
N ASP A 219 -5.15 -14.67 -21.15
CA ASP A 219 -4.43 -13.94 -22.20
C ASP A 219 -4.85 -12.45 -22.26
N TYR A 220 -5.35 -11.90 -21.15
CA TYR A 220 -5.70 -10.49 -21.11
C TYR A 220 -4.44 -9.63 -21.20
N ASN A 221 -4.53 -8.50 -21.91
CA ASN A 221 -3.42 -7.55 -21.98
C ASN A 221 -3.43 -6.66 -20.73
N HIS A 222 -2.52 -6.91 -19.80
CA HIS A 222 -2.43 -6.16 -18.54
C HIS A 222 -2.19 -4.66 -18.77
N ALA A 223 -1.24 -4.30 -19.63
CA ALA A 223 -0.92 -2.91 -19.94
C ALA A 223 -2.13 -2.16 -20.51
N HIS A 224 -2.91 -2.79 -21.40
CA HIS A 224 -4.13 -2.20 -21.95
C HIS A 224 -5.15 -1.85 -20.86
N TRP A 225 -5.36 -2.74 -19.88
CA TRP A 225 -6.35 -2.53 -18.81
C TRP A 225 -5.89 -1.54 -17.74
N PHE A 226 -4.63 -1.63 -17.32
CA PHE A 226 -4.14 -0.91 -16.13
C PHE A 226 -3.35 0.36 -16.47
N PHE A 227 -2.60 0.37 -17.57
CA PHE A 227 -1.86 1.56 -18.04
C PHE A 227 -2.63 2.34 -19.12
N GLY A 228 -3.63 1.70 -19.73
CA GLY A 228 -4.51 2.30 -20.73
C GLY A 228 -3.88 2.29 -22.12
N SER A 229 -4.69 1.94 -23.10
CA SER A 229 -4.40 2.14 -24.53
C SER A 229 -5.71 2.11 -25.31
N GLY A 230 -5.71 2.68 -26.52
CA GLY A 230 -6.91 2.71 -27.37
C GLY A 230 -8.11 3.34 -26.66
N GLU A 231 -9.17 2.55 -26.50
CA GLU A 231 -10.42 2.96 -25.86
C GLU A 231 -10.38 3.01 -24.32
N LEU A 232 -9.41 2.35 -23.69
CA LEU A 232 -9.30 2.32 -22.23
C LEU A 232 -8.43 3.48 -21.74
N ARG A 233 -9.03 4.34 -20.93
CA ARG A 233 -8.31 5.42 -20.23
C ARG A 233 -7.25 4.81 -19.31
N ARG A 234 -6.15 5.53 -19.12
CA ARG A 234 -5.13 5.18 -18.11
C ARG A 234 -5.79 4.95 -16.75
N TRP A 235 -5.36 3.88 -16.08
CA TRP A 235 -5.85 3.44 -14.76
C TRP A 235 -7.29 2.92 -14.70
N THR A 236 -7.90 2.60 -15.85
CA THR A 236 -9.26 2.02 -15.87
C THR A 236 -9.38 0.74 -15.05
N GLY A 237 -8.38 -0.16 -15.11
CA GLY A 237 -8.34 -1.39 -14.32
C GLY A 237 -8.31 -1.14 -12.81
N TYR A 238 -7.47 -0.21 -12.34
CA TYR A 238 -7.38 0.18 -10.93
C TYR A 238 -8.72 0.75 -10.42
N GLY A 239 -9.26 1.74 -11.13
CA GLY A 239 -10.54 2.35 -10.79
C GLY A 239 -11.70 1.35 -10.76
N LEU A 240 -11.75 0.43 -11.73
CA LEU A 240 -12.76 -0.64 -11.76
C LEU A 240 -12.58 -1.63 -10.61
N GLY A 241 -11.34 -2.05 -10.32
CA GLY A 241 -11.03 -2.94 -9.19
C GLY A 241 -11.43 -2.31 -7.86
N HIS A 242 -11.12 -1.03 -7.66
CA HIS A 242 -11.50 -0.29 -6.46
C HIS A 242 -13.04 -0.23 -6.31
N MET A 243 -13.77 0.09 -7.38
CA MET A 243 -15.25 0.06 -7.39
C MET A 243 -15.83 -1.33 -7.13
N LEU A 244 -15.23 -2.39 -7.68
CA LEU A 244 -15.62 -3.78 -7.46
C LEU A 244 -15.58 -4.12 -5.96
N ILE A 245 -14.48 -3.79 -5.30
CA ILE A 245 -14.30 -4.08 -3.88
C ILE A 245 -15.22 -3.22 -3.02
N THR A 246 -15.46 -1.95 -3.38
CA THR A 246 -16.47 -1.11 -2.72
C THR A 246 -17.87 -1.75 -2.77
N GLU A 247 -18.30 -2.20 -3.95
CA GLU A 247 -19.59 -2.89 -4.11
C GLU A 247 -19.65 -4.18 -3.29
N HIS A 248 -18.56 -4.94 -3.21
CA HIS A 248 -18.49 -6.15 -2.39
C HIS A 248 -18.61 -5.83 -0.88
N LEU A 249 -17.76 -4.94 -0.37
CA LEU A 249 -17.74 -4.54 1.05
C LEU A 249 -19.06 -3.94 1.52
N SER A 250 -19.77 -3.21 0.65
CA SER A 250 -21.10 -2.65 0.98
C SER A 250 -22.14 -3.69 1.41
N ARG A 251 -21.95 -4.96 1.03
CA ARG A 251 -22.84 -6.07 1.35
C ARG A 251 -22.33 -6.98 2.46
N PHE A 252 -21.05 -6.86 2.81
CA PHE A 252 -20.39 -7.65 3.84
C PHE A 252 -19.65 -6.71 4.80
N PRO A 253 -20.38 -5.93 5.62
CA PRO A 253 -19.78 -4.89 6.46
C PRO A 253 -18.82 -5.43 7.53
N ASP A 254 -18.87 -6.73 7.83
CA ASP A 254 -17.95 -7.39 8.76
C ASP A 254 -16.64 -7.84 8.09
N MET A 255 -16.53 -7.72 6.77
CA MET A 255 -15.33 -8.03 6.00
C MET A 255 -14.50 -6.76 5.78
N ASP A 256 -13.18 -6.95 5.65
CA ASP A 256 -12.23 -5.90 5.35
C ASP A 256 -11.18 -6.39 4.34
N ALA A 257 -10.27 -5.52 3.91
CA ALA A 257 -9.30 -5.88 2.88
C ALA A 257 -8.34 -7.01 3.33
N VAL A 258 -8.05 -7.09 4.63
CA VAL A 258 -7.18 -8.11 5.23
C VAL A 258 -7.84 -9.49 5.17
N LYS A 259 -9.08 -9.63 5.65
CA LYS A 259 -9.81 -10.90 5.61
C LYS A 259 -10.03 -11.38 4.17
N LEU A 260 -10.27 -10.43 3.26
CA LEU A 260 -10.52 -10.72 1.85
C LEU A 260 -9.25 -11.05 1.05
N ALA A 261 -8.04 -10.83 1.60
CA ALA A 261 -6.78 -11.13 0.91
C ALA A 261 -6.68 -12.61 0.48
N TYR A 262 -7.24 -13.52 1.29
CA TYR A 262 -7.20 -14.98 1.06
C TYR A 262 -8.37 -15.51 0.22
N VAL A 263 -9.27 -14.64 -0.21
CA VAL A 263 -10.47 -15.04 -0.95
C VAL A 263 -10.19 -15.05 -2.46
N LYS A 264 -10.59 -16.14 -3.12
CA LYS A 264 -10.47 -16.32 -4.58
C LYS A 264 -11.30 -15.27 -5.31
N ALA A 265 -10.81 -14.84 -6.48
CA ALA A 265 -11.47 -13.82 -7.28
C ALA A 265 -12.93 -14.18 -7.63
N GLU A 266 -13.25 -15.46 -7.84
CA GLU A 266 -14.60 -15.90 -8.23
C GLU A 266 -15.70 -15.46 -7.23
N GLU A 267 -15.38 -15.32 -5.95
CA GLU A 267 -16.32 -14.84 -4.92
C GLU A 267 -16.71 -13.35 -5.11
N PHE A 268 -15.91 -12.59 -5.84
CA PHE A 268 -16.16 -11.18 -6.18
C PHE A 268 -16.95 -11.03 -7.48
N ARG A 269 -17.05 -12.08 -8.30
CA ARG A 269 -17.75 -12.05 -9.59
C ARG A 269 -19.22 -11.62 -9.50
N PRO A 270 -20.00 -11.98 -8.45
CA PRO A 270 -21.35 -11.44 -8.27
C PRO A 270 -21.38 -9.92 -8.13
N ALA A 271 -20.37 -9.30 -7.51
CA ALA A 271 -20.26 -7.84 -7.40
C ALA A 271 -19.99 -7.21 -8.77
N MET A 272 -19.07 -7.78 -9.54
CA MET A 272 -18.80 -7.30 -10.91
C MET A 272 -20.05 -7.42 -11.81
N ARG A 273 -20.84 -8.50 -11.67
CA ARG A 273 -22.11 -8.66 -12.41
C ARG A 273 -23.10 -7.54 -12.10
N ARG A 274 -23.16 -7.08 -10.84
CA ARG A 274 -24.05 -5.97 -10.44
C ARG A 274 -23.58 -4.64 -11.00
N LEU A 275 -22.28 -4.38 -11.00
CA LEU A 275 -21.71 -3.19 -11.66
C LEU A 275 -22.07 -3.18 -13.16
N ALA A 276 -21.86 -4.29 -13.87
CA ALA A 276 -22.21 -4.43 -15.28
C ALA A 276 -23.74 -4.35 -15.55
N GLY A 277 -24.56 -4.73 -14.57
CA GLY A 277 -26.03 -4.63 -14.64
C GLY A 277 -26.54 -3.22 -14.36
N ALA A 278 -25.93 -2.51 -13.41
CA ALA A 278 -26.24 -1.11 -13.11
C ALA A 278 -25.91 -0.20 -14.31
N GLU A 279 -24.79 -0.47 -14.99
CA GLU A 279 -24.46 0.15 -16.29
C GLU A 279 -25.57 -0.04 -17.33
N ALA A 280 -26.16 -1.24 -17.41
CA ALA A 280 -27.24 -1.53 -18.36
C ALA A 280 -28.53 -0.76 -18.03
N ALA A 281 -28.83 -0.59 -16.74
CA ALA A 281 -30.01 0.11 -16.27
C ALA A 281 -29.87 1.64 -16.36
N ALA A 282 -28.64 2.17 -16.36
CA ALA A 282 -28.36 3.60 -16.50
C ALA A 282 -28.56 4.13 -17.93
N GLY A 283 -28.69 3.26 -18.94
CA GLY A 283 -28.92 3.66 -20.34
C GLY A 283 -27.68 4.27 -21.01
N ASP A 284 -27.57 4.13 -22.34
CA ASP A 284 -26.65 4.92 -23.16
C ASP A 284 -27.20 6.36 -23.24
N ASP A 285 -27.08 7.14 -22.16
CA ASP A 285 -27.23 8.59 -22.27
C ASP A 285 -26.02 9.11 -23.07
N PRO A 286 -26.22 9.84 -24.19
CA PRO A 286 -25.12 10.46 -24.89
C PRO A 286 -24.54 11.52 -23.96
N ALA A 287 -23.32 11.27 -23.44
CA ALA A 287 -22.56 12.30 -22.77
C ALA A 287 -22.46 13.49 -23.72
N GLU A 288 -22.92 14.66 -23.27
CA GLU A 288 -22.64 15.93 -23.94
C GLU A 288 -21.13 16.03 -24.14
N ASP A 289 -20.74 16.22 -25.40
CA ASP A 289 -19.40 16.62 -25.81
C ASP A 289 -19.11 18.00 -25.21
N GLY A 290 -18.69 18.02 -23.96
CA GLY A 290 -18.06 19.16 -23.31
C GLY A 290 -16.66 19.33 -23.89
N ALA A 291 -16.56 20.05 -25.01
CA ALA A 291 -15.32 20.65 -25.46
C ALA A 291 -14.79 21.55 -24.32
N GLY A 292 -13.79 21.05 -23.59
CA GLY A 292 -13.07 21.76 -22.54
C GLY A 292 -11.57 21.72 -22.83
N GLU A 293 -11.10 22.82 -23.41
CA GLU A 293 -9.73 23.34 -23.51
C GLU A 293 -8.57 22.33 -23.61
N ALA A 294 -7.96 22.32 -24.80
CA ALA A 294 -6.63 21.79 -25.03
C ALA A 294 -5.59 22.57 -24.21
N ASP A 295 -5.04 21.95 -23.19
CA ASP A 295 -3.72 22.34 -22.66
C ASP A 295 -2.68 22.00 -23.73
N ALA A 296 -2.34 23.03 -24.50
CA ALA A 296 -1.16 23.07 -25.35
C ALA A 296 0.07 23.19 -24.45
N ASP A 297 0.65 22.05 -24.10
CA ASP A 297 2.10 21.85 -23.93
C ASP A 297 2.36 20.33 -23.95
N ALA A 298 2.17 19.76 -25.14
CA ALA A 298 2.65 18.42 -25.46
C ALA A 298 4.09 18.56 -25.96
N ASP A 299 5.06 18.40 -25.05
CA ASP A 299 6.42 18.07 -25.45
C ASP A 299 6.44 16.62 -26.00
N PRO A 300 7.23 16.35 -27.06
CA PRO A 300 7.19 15.09 -27.76
C PRO A 300 7.70 13.96 -26.87
N ALA A 301 7.01 12.82 -26.93
CA ALA A 301 7.45 11.57 -26.34
C ALA A 301 8.91 11.28 -26.71
N PRO A 302 9.80 11.00 -25.74
CA PRO A 302 11.10 10.45 -26.09
C PRO A 302 10.90 9.05 -26.66
N ASP A 303 11.63 8.78 -27.74
CA ASP A 303 11.65 7.52 -28.47
C ASP A 303 11.66 6.30 -27.56
N ALA A 304 10.88 5.30 -27.99
CA ALA A 304 10.87 3.95 -27.46
C ALA A 304 12.30 3.41 -27.35
N ALA A 305 12.80 3.32 -26.13
CA ALA A 305 13.95 2.53 -25.77
C ALA A 305 13.46 1.32 -24.98
N ASP A 306 13.36 0.19 -25.69
CA ASP A 306 13.34 -1.19 -25.20
C ASP A 306 12.68 -1.43 -23.83
N GLU A 307 11.34 -1.53 -23.84
CA GLU A 307 10.61 -2.23 -22.78
C GLU A 307 10.62 -3.73 -23.07
N ASP A 308 11.70 -4.41 -22.67
CA ASP A 308 11.67 -5.85 -22.45
C ASP A 308 10.96 -6.12 -21.11
N SER A 309 9.66 -5.81 -21.07
CA SER A 309 8.76 -6.22 -19.99
C SER A 309 7.98 -7.43 -20.46
N ALA A 310 8.68 -8.56 -20.59
CA ALA A 310 8.05 -9.85 -20.67
C ALA A 310 7.14 -10.02 -19.42
N ALA A 311 5.87 -10.32 -19.68
CA ALA A 311 4.96 -10.86 -18.68
C ALA A 311 5.64 -12.04 -17.95
N PRO A 312 5.29 -12.31 -16.68
CA PRO A 312 5.97 -13.37 -15.93
C PRO A 312 5.61 -14.73 -16.54
N GLU A 313 6.56 -15.32 -17.27
CA GLU A 313 6.56 -16.75 -17.59
C GLU A 313 6.93 -17.49 -16.29
N GLN A 314 5.94 -17.84 -15.48
CA GLN A 314 6.15 -18.66 -14.29
C GLN A 314 6.30 -20.13 -14.72
N GLN A 315 7.52 -20.66 -14.65
CA GLN A 315 7.82 -22.06 -14.93
C GLN A 315 7.35 -22.97 -13.80
N HIS A 316 6.64 -24.04 -14.17
CA HIS A 316 6.16 -25.10 -13.30
C HIS A 316 7.31 -25.94 -12.69
N ALA A 317 7.29 -26.11 -11.36
CA ALA A 317 7.97 -27.22 -10.69
C ALA A 317 6.94 -28.21 -10.16
N GLY A 318 6.49 -29.14 -11.02
CA GLY A 318 5.72 -30.32 -10.66
C GLY A 318 6.58 -31.56 -10.91
N GLY A 319 7.28 -32.04 -9.89
CA GLY A 319 8.07 -33.27 -9.92
C GLY A 319 7.60 -34.21 -8.83
N GLU A 320 6.71 -35.12 -9.20
CA GLU A 320 6.21 -36.23 -8.39
C GLU A 320 7.37 -37.18 -8.04
N VAL A 321 7.72 -37.28 -6.74
CA VAL A 321 8.71 -38.25 -6.25
C VAL A 321 7.94 -39.41 -5.63
N THR A 322 7.75 -40.47 -6.41
CA THR A 322 7.34 -41.78 -5.87
C THR A 322 8.54 -42.47 -5.24
N ALA A 323 8.49 -42.65 -3.93
CA ALA A 323 9.40 -43.52 -3.19
C ALA A 323 9.13 -44.99 -3.52
N LYS A 324 10.20 -45.77 -3.69
CA LYS A 324 10.16 -47.22 -3.43
C LYS A 324 11.50 -47.69 -2.88
N GLU A 325 11.45 -48.16 -1.64
CA GLU A 325 12.53 -48.81 -0.89
C GLU A 325 12.86 -50.21 -1.43
N SER A 326 14.14 -50.58 -1.31
CA SER A 326 14.70 -51.90 -0.93
C SER A 326 16.17 -51.89 -1.39
N GLY A 327 17.21 -52.29 -0.67
CA GLY A 327 17.38 -52.99 0.58
C GLY A 327 18.74 -53.74 0.49
N ALA A 328 19.52 -53.69 1.58
CA ALA A 328 20.56 -54.62 2.01
C ALA A 328 21.85 -54.90 1.17
N GLU A 329 22.97 -54.51 1.81
CA GLU A 329 24.18 -55.29 2.16
C GLU A 329 24.98 -56.15 1.14
N ALA A 330 26.30 -55.94 1.20
CA ALA A 330 27.37 -56.95 1.47
C ALA A 330 28.56 -56.96 0.47
N ALA A 331 29.72 -56.60 1.02
CA ALA A 331 31.05 -57.22 0.92
C ALA A 331 31.54 -57.86 -0.40
N GLY A 332 32.76 -57.48 -0.81
CA GLY A 332 33.53 -58.25 -1.79
C GLY A 332 34.86 -57.60 -2.18
N THR A 333 35.91 -57.90 -1.41
CA THR A 333 37.32 -57.63 -1.70
C THR A 333 37.80 -58.29 -3.00
N SER A 334 38.67 -57.63 -3.77
CA SER A 334 39.90 -58.25 -4.29
C SER A 334 40.88 -57.23 -4.88
N GLU A 335 42.13 -57.36 -4.46
CA GLU A 335 43.32 -56.69 -4.96
C GLU A 335 43.69 -57.16 -6.38
N SER A 336 44.28 -56.26 -7.17
CA SER A 336 45.52 -56.56 -7.93
C SER A 336 46.20 -55.26 -8.33
N GLY A 337 47.49 -55.16 -7.98
CA GLY A 337 48.33 -53.98 -8.19
C GLY A 337 48.97 -53.89 -9.59
N PRO A 338 50.18 -53.34 -9.72
CA PRO A 338 50.36 -52.02 -10.33
C PRO A 338 51.17 -52.06 -11.65
N ALA A 339 51.16 -50.95 -12.38
CA ALA A 339 52.17 -50.65 -13.39
C ALA A 339 52.57 -49.16 -13.34
N GLU A 340 53.68 -48.89 -12.67
CA GLU A 340 54.56 -47.76 -13.00
C GLU A 340 55.23 -48.05 -14.36
N ASP A 341 55.32 -47.07 -15.27
CA ASP A 341 56.61 -46.42 -15.56
C ASP A 341 56.48 -45.32 -16.65
N LYS A 342 57.03 -44.15 -16.27
CA LYS A 342 57.88 -43.21 -17.04
C LYS A 342 57.41 -42.52 -18.33
N LYS A 343 57.36 -41.18 -18.23
CA LYS A 343 58.22 -40.15 -18.87
C LYS A 343 57.45 -38.81 -18.75
N GLY A 344 57.99 -37.69 -18.31
CA GLY A 344 59.32 -37.27 -17.88
C GLY A 344 59.20 -35.84 -17.33
#